data_AF-A0A173WND4-F1
#
_entry.id   AF-A0A173WND4-F1
#
_cell.length_a   1.000
_cell.length_b   1.000
_cell.length_c   1.000
_cell.angle_alpha   90.00
_cell.angle_beta   90.00
_cell.angle_gamma   90.00
#
_symmetry.space_group_name_H-M   'P 1'
#
loop_
_entity.id
_entity.type
_entity.pdbx_description
1 polymer ?
#
loop_
_entity_poly.entity_id
_entity_poly.type
_entity_poly.pdbx_seq_one_letter_code
_entity_poly.pdbx_strand_id
1 'polypeptide(L)'
;MEYLQLSMDDYIQSKNDIKENLGTIVKSFVRIGWQLSRIDKSGAYKNDGYKTIAEFAKAEYGMSATGTSRFIRVYEKYSVPGDTPELRDEYKDYNRLQLEEMLQIPEEDHEMIRPEAHREDIRELKSFNAENDSNPDNLLDWKSARTAEEKLRATIFEFWHDNKDILNAFYGLEIKDLAERIAPSGSRSYRKGTVFLMFYSLEAGIMVKIFGDDPRKMSYQEFTEYTKMLFDDMAEHTWEHYFGTPEKSQSEETENETFEDCEIKTDENIVDPDQIPGQDNIKNHPEYMPKPEIAPAQKTEEQKYNEQQARIDRETKKKLQEQEDQEKMEHLPSDEPKKTKQLRMAASYYDDVLSGKMSFWFCKNDNFHVGDSLDLMEFKEGRHTGRNIQTEITYILEDYTGLEDGYCILAIKVTGAI
;
A
#
# COMPACT_ATOMS: atom_id res chain seq x y z
N MET A 1 10.86 37.08 -1.64
CA MET A 1 11.53 35.84 -2.07
C MET A 1 11.73 35.96 -3.57
N GLU A 2 12.98 36.00 -4.04
CA GLU A 2 13.27 35.86 -5.47
C GLU A 2 12.94 34.42 -5.87
N TYR A 3 12.05 34.25 -6.85
CA TYR A 3 11.80 32.94 -7.44
C TYR A 3 12.97 32.60 -8.35
N LEU A 4 13.62 31.47 -8.08
CA LEU A 4 14.67 30.94 -8.94
C LEU A 4 14.03 30.49 -10.26
N GLN A 5 14.32 31.17 -11.37
CA GLN A 5 13.92 30.72 -12.70
C GLN A 5 15.06 29.86 -13.28
N LEU A 6 14.83 28.55 -13.43
CA LEU A 6 15.68 27.69 -14.26
C LEU A 6 15.27 27.82 -15.72
N SER A 7 16.24 27.81 -16.63
CA SER A 7 15.96 27.54 -18.04
C SER A 7 15.56 26.07 -18.23
N MET A 8 14.88 25.75 -19.34
CA MET A 8 14.51 24.37 -19.66
C MET A 8 15.75 23.47 -19.79
N ASP A 9 16.84 24.01 -20.33
CA ASP A 9 18.11 23.30 -20.49
C ASP A 9 18.77 23.02 -19.13
N ASP A 10 18.79 24.00 -18.22
CA ASP A 10 19.30 23.83 -16.85
C ASP A 10 18.48 22.78 -16.07
N TYR A 11 17.16 22.75 -16.28
CA TYR A 11 16.28 21.77 -15.66
C TYR A 11 16.55 20.35 -16.16
N ILE A 12 16.70 20.18 -17.48
CA ILE A 12 17.06 18.88 -18.07
C ILE A 12 18.46 18.45 -17.59
N GLN A 13 19.44 19.35 -17.57
CA GLN A 13 20.77 19.07 -17.07
C GLN A 13 20.74 18.63 -15.60
N SER A 14 20.02 19.36 -14.74
CA SER A 14 19.87 19.01 -13.33
C SER A 14 19.26 17.62 -13.14
N LYS A 15 18.26 17.24 -13.95
CA LYS A 15 17.68 15.89 -13.92
C LYS A 15 18.69 14.81 -14.29
N ASN A 16 19.51 15.06 -15.30
CA ASN A 16 20.55 14.13 -15.74
C ASN A 16 21.63 13.97 -14.67
N ASP A 17 22.08 15.08 -14.06
CA ASP A 17 23.08 15.06 -12.99
C ASP A 17 22.55 14.30 -11.76
N ILE A 18 21.27 14.46 -11.41
CA ILE A 18 20.63 13.66 -10.35
C ILE A 18 20.69 12.17 -10.70
N LYS A 19 20.34 11.79 -11.94
CA LYS A 19 20.36 10.39 -12.40
C LYS A 19 21.77 9.79 -12.32
N GLU A 20 22.81 10.52 -12.74
CA GLU A 20 24.20 10.07 -12.68
C GLU A 20 24.69 9.90 -11.24
N ASN A 21 24.37 10.86 -10.36
CA ASN A 21 24.73 10.79 -8.95
C ASN A 21 24.04 9.60 -8.26
N LEU A 22 22.75 9.34 -8.54
CA LEU A 22 22.06 8.15 -8.06
C LEU A 22 22.73 6.85 -8.53
N GLY A 23 23.17 6.80 -9.79
CA GLY A 23 23.95 5.66 -10.30
C GLY A 23 25.29 5.47 -9.57
N THR A 24 25.94 6.55 -9.17
CA THR A 24 27.18 6.51 -8.37
C THR A 24 26.95 5.95 -6.96
N ILE A 25 25.78 6.21 -6.38
CA ILE A 25 25.37 5.62 -5.10
C ILE A 25 25.26 4.09 -5.22
N VAL A 26 24.67 3.58 -6.30
CA VAL A 26 24.56 2.13 -6.54
C VAL A 26 25.95 1.49 -6.68
N LYS A 27 26.85 2.10 -7.45
CA LYS A 27 28.24 1.63 -7.57
C LYS A 27 28.96 1.61 -6.22
N SER A 28 28.77 2.65 -5.40
CA SER A 28 29.34 2.72 -4.06
C SER A 28 28.77 1.64 -3.15
N PHE A 29 27.46 1.39 -3.23
CA PHE A 29 26.78 0.34 -2.47
C PHE A 29 27.37 -1.04 -2.77
N VAL A 30 27.52 -1.40 -4.05
CA VAL A 30 28.09 -2.68 -4.48
C VAL A 30 29.57 -2.79 -4.07
N ARG A 31 30.32 -1.69 -4.18
CA ARG A 31 31.73 -1.64 -3.74
C ARG A 31 31.89 -1.84 -2.24
N ILE A 32 31.00 -1.28 -1.42
CA ILE A 32 31.00 -1.51 0.03
C ILE A 32 30.67 -2.98 0.32
N GLY A 33 29.66 -3.54 -0.33
CA GLY A 33 29.31 -4.97 -0.21
C GLY A 33 30.48 -5.89 -0.57
N TRP A 34 31.19 -5.58 -1.64
CA TRP A 34 32.41 -6.27 -2.06
C TRP A 34 33.51 -6.24 -0.98
N GLN A 35 33.80 -5.07 -0.42
CA GLN A 35 34.81 -4.92 0.64
C GLN A 35 34.42 -5.70 1.90
N LEU A 36 33.15 -5.58 2.33
CA LEU A 36 32.63 -6.32 3.49
C LEU A 36 32.73 -7.83 3.27
N SER A 37 32.36 -8.33 2.08
CA SER A 37 32.49 -9.75 1.72
C SER A 37 33.95 -10.23 1.77
N ARG A 38 34.92 -9.42 1.31
CA ARG A 38 36.35 -9.77 1.40
C ARG A 38 36.86 -9.83 2.82
N ILE A 39 36.48 -8.86 3.64
CA ILE A 39 36.82 -8.83 5.08
C ILE A 39 36.18 -10.03 5.78
N ASP A 40 34.94 -10.36 5.44
CA ASP A 40 34.23 -11.50 6.03
C ASP A 40 34.92 -12.84 5.67
N LYS A 41 35.17 -13.07 4.38
CA LYS A 41 35.83 -14.28 3.85
C LYS A 41 37.27 -14.45 4.36
N SER A 42 38.00 -13.36 4.55
CA SER A 42 39.37 -13.42 5.10
C SER A 42 39.40 -13.59 6.61
N GLY A 43 38.32 -13.26 7.32
CA GLY A 43 38.28 -13.24 8.77
C GLY A 43 39.18 -12.18 9.40
N ALA A 44 39.66 -11.19 8.62
CA ALA A 44 40.66 -10.21 9.07
C ALA A 44 40.19 -9.38 10.28
N TYR A 45 38.88 -9.14 10.39
CA TYR A 45 38.24 -8.45 11.52
C TYR A 45 38.48 -9.13 12.88
N LYS A 46 38.84 -10.42 12.90
CA LYS A 46 39.18 -11.14 14.14
C LYS A 46 40.50 -10.66 14.73
N ASN A 47 41.40 -10.12 13.91
CA ASN A 47 42.66 -9.53 14.39
C ASN A 47 42.40 -8.24 15.20
N ASP A 48 41.30 -7.56 14.90
CA ASP A 48 40.86 -6.35 15.60
C ASP A 48 39.96 -6.69 16.82
N GLY A 49 39.72 -7.98 17.10
CA GLY A 49 38.98 -8.45 18.26
C GLY A 49 37.47 -8.66 18.03
N TYR A 50 36.96 -8.41 16.83
CA TYR A 50 35.55 -8.60 16.50
C TYR A 50 35.21 -10.08 16.23
N LYS A 51 34.02 -10.52 16.64
CA LYS A 51 33.56 -11.91 16.44
C LYS A 51 32.90 -12.14 15.10
N THR A 52 32.25 -11.11 14.54
CA THR A 52 31.51 -11.19 13.28
C THR A 52 31.72 -9.95 12.43
N ILE A 53 31.52 -10.06 11.10
CA ILE A 53 31.55 -8.91 10.19
C ILE A 53 30.53 -7.83 10.56
N ALA A 54 29.37 -8.23 11.11
CA ALA A 54 28.34 -7.30 11.56
C ALA A 54 28.79 -6.46 12.76
N GLU A 55 29.51 -7.07 13.71
CA GLU A 55 30.08 -6.38 14.87
C GLU A 55 31.15 -5.37 14.42
N PHE A 56 32.06 -5.80 13.54
CA PHE A 56 33.06 -4.93 12.92
C PHE A 56 32.42 -3.75 12.20
N ALA A 57 31.45 -4.00 11.32
CA ALA A 57 30.79 -2.95 10.56
C ALA A 57 29.99 -1.97 11.43
N LYS A 58 29.40 -2.47 12.53
CA LYS A 58 28.72 -1.64 13.52
C LYS A 58 29.69 -0.74 14.27
N ALA A 59 30.81 -1.29 14.73
CA ALA A 59 31.80 -0.56 15.53
C ALA A 59 32.56 0.50 14.70
N GLU A 60 33.01 0.14 13.49
CA GLU A 60 33.84 1.02 12.65
C GLU A 60 33.03 2.03 11.83
N TYR A 61 31.83 1.64 11.38
CA TYR A 61 31.06 2.40 10.38
C TYR A 61 29.62 2.70 10.80
N GLY A 62 29.19 2.30 12.01
CA GLY A 62 27.83 2.53 12.49
C GLY A 62 26.76 1.75 11.71
N MET A 63 27.13 0.71 10.97
CA MET A 63 26.19 -0.08 10.18
C MET A 63 25.36 -1.03 11.06
N SER A 64 24.06 -1.17 10.76
CA SER A 64 23.24 -2.21 11.39
C SER A 64 23.59 -3.59 10.84
N ALA A 65 23.43 -4.65 11.64
CA ALA A 65 23.68 -6.02 11.20
C ALA A 65 22.88 -6.39 9.94
N THR A 66 21.60 -5.98 9.90
CA THR A 66 20.72 -6.17 8.73
C THR A 66 21.24 -5.38 7.53
N GLY A 67 21.69 -4.14 7.73
CA GLY A 67 22.33 -3.33 6.71
C GLY A 67 23.56 -4.04 6.14
N THR A 68 24.53 -4.40 6.99
CA THR A 68 25.74 -5.14 6.59
C THR A 68 25.42 -6.39 5.77
N SER A 69 24.44 -7.18 6.19
CA SER A 69 24.01 -8.37 5.46
C SER A 69 23.43 -8.03 4.07
N ARG A 70 22.61 -6.98 3.96
CA ARG A 70 22.05 -6.53 2.66
C ARG A 70 23.14 -6.12 1.67
N PHE A 71 24.12 -5.31 2.11
CA PHE A 71 25.24 -4.90 1.26
C PHE A 71 26.00 -6.12 0.71
N ILE A 72 26.34 -7.08 1.57
CA ILE A 72 27.05 -8.31 1.18
C ILE A 72 26.20 -9.12 0.19
N ARG A 73 24.92 -9.39 0.51
CA ARG A 73 24.04 -10.23 -0.33
C ARG A 73 23.76 -9.63 -1.70
N VAL A 74 23.55 -8.32 -1.79
CA VAL A 74 23.36 -7.65 -3.10
C VAL A 74 24.62 -7.81 -3.96
N TYR A 75 25.80 -7.59 -3.39
CA TYR A 75 27.05 -7.83 -4.08
C TYR A 75 27.17 -9.29 -4.55
N GLU A 76 26.99 -10.26 -3.65
CA GLU A 76 27.16 -11.67 -3.98
C GLU A 76 26.18 -12.17 -5.05
N LYS A 77 24.93 -11.66 -5.05
CA LYS A 77 23.89 -12.11 -5.97
C LYS A 77 23.96 -11.43 -7.33
N TYR A 78 24.20 -10.11 -7.38
CA TYR A 78 24.02 -9.32 -8.60
C TYR A 78 25.33 -8.85 -9.27
N SER A 79 26.49 -9.10 -8.64
CA SER A 79 27.78 -8.80 -9.25
C SER A 79 28.23 -9.84 -10.27
N VAL A 80 29.14 -9.40 -11.14
CA VAL A 80 29.87 -10.27 -12.07
C VAL A 80 30.61 -11.34 -11.25
N PRO A 81 30.59 -12.62 -11.66
CA PRO A 81 31.34 -13.65 -10.96
C PRO A 81 32.84 -13.30 -10.85
N GLY A 82 33.36 -13.28 -9.62
CA GLY A 82 34.76 -12.97 -9.34
C GLY A 82 34.94 -11.93 -8.23
N ASP A 83 36.20 -11.55 -7.98
CA ASP A 83 36.56 -10.54 -6.98
C ASP A 83 36.49 -9.10 -7.56
N THR A 84 35.33 -8.74 -8.13
CA THR A 84 35.11 -7.43 -8.77
C THR A 84 33.89 -6.71 -8.19
N PRO A 85 33.96 -5.40 -7.91
CA PRO A 85 32.83 -4.61 -7.41
C PRO A 85 31.91 -4.13 -8.55
N GLU A 86 31.63 -4.97 -9.54
CA GLU A 86 30.88 -4.61 -10.74
C GLU A 86 29.57 -5.40 -10.83
N LEU A 87 28.47 -4.71 -11.12
CA LEU A 87 27.18 -5.35 -11.38
C LEU A 87 27.19 -6.04 -12.75
N ARG A 88 26.48 -7.16 -12.86
CA ARG A 88 26.18 -7.76 -14.17
C ARG A 88 25.40 -6.75 -15.02
N ASP A 89 25.58 -6.83 -16.32
CA ASP A 89 24.97 -5.90 -17.28
C ASP A 89 23.46 -5.77 -17.10
N GLU A 90 22.80 -6.88 -16.80
CA GLU A 90 21.36 -6.99 -16.53
C GLU A 90 20.88 -6.13 -15.36
N TYR A 91 21.74 -5.82 -14.38
CA TYR A 91 21.37 -5.12 -13.16
C TYR A 91 21.92 -3.69 -13.05
N LYS A 92 22.62 -3.20 -14.09
CA LYS A 92 23.32 -1.89 -14.03
C LYS A 92 22.39 -0.69 -13.87
N ASP A 93 21.19 -0.79 -14.40
CA ASP A 93 20.21 0.30 -14.40
C ASP A 93 19.29 0.28 -13.18
N TYR A 94 19.42 -0.72 -12.30
CA TYR A 94 18.63 -0.84 -11.09
C TYR A 94 19.18 0.04 -9.97
N ASN A 95 18.28 0.65 -9.21
CA ASN A 95 18.63 1.40 -8.02
C ASN A 95 18.81 0.48 -6.80
N ARG A 96 19.42 1.03 -5.75
CA ARG A 96 19.71 0.31 -4.51
C ARG A 96 18.45 -0.32 -3.89
N LEU A 97 17.35 0.43 -3.81
CA LEU A 97 16.13 -0.04 -3.16
C LEU A 97 15.53 -1.21 -3.94
N GLN A 98 15.54 -1.15 -5.27
CA GLN A 98 15.08 -2.26 -6.12
C GLN A 98 15.91 -3.51 -5.87
N LEU A 99 17.25 -3.43 -5.93
CA LEU A 99 18.12 -4.59 -5.69
C LEU A 99 17.92 -5.20 -4.29
N GLU A 100 17.69 -4.37 -3.27
CA GLU A 100 17.40 -4.85 -1.91
C GLU A 100 16.07 -5.62 -1.82
N GLU A 101 15.01 -5.16 -2.50
CA GLU A 101 13.71 -5.85 -2.53
C GLU A 101 13.77 -7.13 -3.39
N MET A 102 14.48 -7.09 -4.52
CA MET A 102 14.69 -8.24 -5.42
C MET A 102 15.38 -9.42 -4.74
N LEU A 103 16.19 -9.20 -3.68
CA LEU A 103 16.79 -10.28 -2.89
C LEU A 103 15.74 -11.21 -2.26
N GLN A 104 14.54 -10.70 -2.03
CA GLN A 104 13.44 -11.42 -1.36
C GLN A 104 12.44 -12.00 -2.35
N ILE A 105 12.70 -11.85 -3.66
CA ILE A 105 11.85 -12.35 -4.73
C ILE A 105 12.55 -13.57 -5.37
N PRO A 106 11.82 -14.66 -5.63
CA PRO A 106 12.34 -15.83 -6.36
C PRO A 106 12.95 -15.41 -7.69
N GLU A 107 14.02 -16.10 -8.13
CA GLU A 107 14.70 -15.74 -9.39
C GLU A 107 13.80 -15.89 -10.62
N GLU A 108 12.86 -16.84 -10.56
CA GLU A 108 11.79 -17.07 -11.55
C GLU A 108 10.97 -15.79 -11.81
N ASP A 109 10.82 -14.94 -10.79
CA ASP A 109 10.02 -13.72 -10.85
C ASP A 109 10.84 -12.46 -11.12
N HIS A 110 12.15 -12.58 -11.30
CA HIS A 110 12.98 -11.40 -11.60
C HIS A 110 12.62 -10.79 -12.96
N GLU A 111 12.08 -11.58 -13.90
CA GLU A 111 11.60 -11.06 -15.20
C GLU A 111 10.42 -10.10 -15.05
N MET A 112 9.66 -10.19 -13.94
CA MET A 112 8.59 -9.23 -13.66
C MET A 112 9.12 -7.83 -13.41
N ILE A 113 10.36 -7.71 -12.91
CA ILE A 113 10.91 -6.46 -12.38
C ILE A 113 11.79 -5.84 -13.45
N ARG A 114 11.57 -4.55 -13.72
CA ARG A 114 12.40 -3.75 -14.64
C ARG A 114 13.03 -2.56 -13.90
N PRO A 115 14.06 -1.91 -14.47
CA PRO A 115 14.67 -0.73 -13.87
C PRO A 115 13.69 0.42 -13.59
N GLU A 116 12.58 0.50 -14.32
CA GLU A 116 11.52 1.49 -14.14
C GLU A 116 10.49 1.10 -13.06
N ALA A 117 10.60 -0.08 -12.47
CA ALA A 117 9.67 -0.57 -11.44
C ALA A 117 9.75 0.27 -10.16
N HIS A 118 8.62 0.76 -9.65
CA HIS A 118 8.60 1.40 -8.34
C HIS A 118 8.79 0.35 -7.26
N ARG A 119 9.39 0.80 -6.15
CA ARG A 119 9.60 -0.05 -4.98
C ARG A 119 8.28 -0.63 -4.45
N GLU A 120 7.21 0.14 -4.50
CA GLU A 120 5.88 -0.27 -4.06
C GLU A 120 5.34 -1.43 -4.90
N ASP A 121 5.48 -1.36 -6.23
CA ASP A 121 5.06 -2.44 -7.12
C ASP A 121 5.86 -3.74 -6.88
N ILE A 122 7.16 -3.62 -6.59
CA ILE A 122 8.01 -4.76 -6.23
C ILE A 122 7.56 -5.39 -4.89
N ARG A 123 7.22 -4.55 -3.91
CA ARG A 123 6.68 -5.02 -2.63
C ARG A 123 5.32 -5.69 -2.79
N GLU A 124 4.48 -5.18 -3.68
CA GLU A 124 3.18 -5.78 -3.97
C GLU A 124 3.34 -7.16 -4.63
N LEU A 125 4.30 -7.32 -5.54
CA LEU A 125 4.67 -8.63 -6.10
C LEU A 125 5.12 -9.60 -5.01
N LYS A 126 5.92 -9.14 -4.05
CA LYS A 126 6.35 -9.95 -2.90
C LYS A 126 5.15 -10.37 -2.03
N SER A 127 4.25 -9.44 -1.71
CA SER A 127 3.04 -9.74 -0.94
C SER A 127 2.15 -10.74 -1.66
N PHE A 128 1.96 -10.55 -2.97
CA PHE A 128 1.24 -11.48 -3.84
C PHE A 128 1.84 -12.89 -3.78
N ASN A 129 3.15 -13.04 -3.89
CA ASN A 129 3.80 -14.36 -3.80
C ASN A 129 3.57 -14.99 -2.41
N ALA A 130 3.81 -14.24 -1.34
CA ALA A 130 3.66 -14.74 0.03
C ALA A 130 2.21 -15.17 0.36
N GLU A 131 1.21 -14.42 -0.12
CA GLU A 131 -0.20 -14.74 0.09
C GLU A 131 -0.60 -16.03 -0.65
N ASN A 132 -0.18 -16.19 -1.90
CA ASN A 132 -0.51 -17.38 -2.68
C ASN A 132 0.27 -18.62 -2.21
N ASP A 133 1.47 -18.46 -1.65
CA ASP A 133 2.22 -19.56 -1.02
C ASP A 133 1.58 -20.02 0.30
N SER A 134 1.03 -19.09 1.08
CA SER A 134 0.50 -19.35 2.42
C SER A 134 -0.92 -19.94 2.42
N ASN A 135 -1.73 -19.67 1.39
CA ASN A 135 -3.08 -20.22 1.30
C ASN A 135 -3.52 -20.46 -0.16
N PRO A 136 -3.28 -21.66 -0.72
CA PRO A 136 -3.78 -22.03 -2.04
C PRO A 136 -5.32 -22.11 -2.11
N ASP A 137 -6.04 -22.07 -0.97
CA ASP A 137 -7.51 -22.08 -0.91
C ASP A 137 -8.14 -20.67 -0.87
N ASN A 138 -7.35 -19.58 -0.73
CA ASN A 138 -7.84 -18.20 -0.97
C ASN A 138 -8.25 -17.97 -2.44
N LEU A 139 -7.99 -18.98 -3.28
CA LEU A 139 -8.37 -19.10 -4.68
C LEU A 139 -9.79 -19.65 -4.90
N LEU A 140 -10.59 -19.92 -3.87
CA LEU A 140 -11.83 -20.68 -4.05
C LEU A 140 -12.99 -19.95 -4.76
N ASP A 141 -12.81 -18.69 -5.22
CA ASP A 141 -13.87 -17.90 -5.90
C ASP A 141 -13.57 -17.44 -7.36
N TRP A 142 -12.48 -17.85 -8.01
CA TRP A 142 -12.33 -17.70 -9.49
C TRP A 142 -12.90 -18.89 -10.29
N LYS A 143 -13.63 -19.79 -9.62
CA LYS A 143 -13.99 -21.19 -9.96
C LYS A 143 -14.71 -21.50 -11.28
N SER A 144 -14.88 -20.57 -12.21
CA SER A 144 -15.39 -20.88 -13.56
C SER A 144 -14.30 -20.83 -14.64
N ALA A 145 -13.32 -19.92 -14.50
CA ALA A 145 -12.13 -19.94 -15.32
C ALA A 145 -11.35 -21.22 -14.97
N ARG A 146 -10.85 -21.94 -15.97
CA ARG A 146 -10.01 -23.13 -15.80
C ARG A 146 -8.64 -22.93 -16.41
N THR A 147 -8.53 -22.02 -17.37
CA THR A 147 -7.31 -21.75 -18.13
C THR A 147 -6.63 -20.46 -17.69
N ALA A 148 -5.32 -20.38 -17.92
CA ALA A 148 -4.53 -19.17 -17.72
C ALA A 148 -5.12 -17.95 -18.44
N GLU A 149 -5.70 -18.16 -19.62
CA GLU A 149 -6.29 -17.10 -20.43
C GLU A 149 -7.60 -16.57 -19.83
N GLU A 150 -8.49 -17.44 -19.36
CA GLU A 150 -9.72 -17.01 -18.69
C GLU A 150 -9.42 -16.26 -17.39
N LYS A 151 -8.42 -16.70 -16.62
CA LYS A 151 -7.93 -15.98 -15.43
C LYS A 151 -7.45 -14.57 -15.78
N LEU A 152 -6.66 -14.44 -16.86
CA LEU A 152 -6.17 -13.15 -17.32
C LEU A 152 -7.34 -12.26 -17.75
N ARG A 153 -8.28 -12.76 -18.55
CA ARG A 153 -9.45 -12.00 -19.00
C ARG A 153 -10.31 -11.51 -17.84
N ALA A 154 -10.57 -12.36 -16.84
CA ALA A 154 -11.28 -11.96 -15.63
C ALA A 154 -10.52 -10.86 -14.86
N THR A 155 -9.19 -10.95 -14.80
CA THR A 155 -8.35 -9.92 -14.15
C THR A 155 -8.39 -8.59 -14.90
N ILE A 156 -8.37 -8.63 -16.24
CA ILE A 156 -8.51 -7.43 -17.08
C ILE A 156 -9.89 -6.80 -16.91
N PHE A 157 -10.95 -7.61 -16.84
CA PHE A 157 -12.31 -7.12 -16.58
C PHE A 157 -12.39 -6.37 -15.24
N GLU A 158 -11.83 -6.94 -14.17
CA GLU A 158 -11.75 -6.31 -12.84
C GLU A 158 -10.85 -5.06 -12.85
N PHE A 159 -9.73 -5.09 -13.58
CA PHE A 159 -8.89 -3.91 -13.76
C PHE A 159 -9.72 -2.74 -14.30
N TRP A 160 -10.58 -3.00 -15.30
CA TRP A 160 -11.42 -1.96 -15.89
C TRP A 160 -12.59 -1.54 -14.99
N HIS A 161 -13.14 -2.45 -14.18
CA HIS A 161 -14.08 -2.10 -13.11
C HIS A 161 -13.47 -1.04 -12.18
N ASP A 162 -12.22 -1.21 -11.76
CA ASP A 162 -11.54 -0.30 -10.83
C ASP A 162 -10.99 0.98 -11.51
N ASN A 163 -10.98 1.05 -12.84
CA ASN A 163 -10.39 2.15 -13.62
C ASN A 163 -11.39 2.78 -14.60
N LYS A 164 -12.53 3.24 -14.05
CA LYS A 164 -13.63 3.89 -14.79
C LYS A 164 -13.17 4.97 -15.79
N ASP A 165 -12.39 5.94 -15.32
CA ASP A 165 -12.00 7.09 -16.14
C ASP A 165 -11.13 6.69 -17.33
N ILE A 166 -10.32 5.64 -17.17
CA ILE A 166 -9.47 5.12 -18.25
C ILE A 166 -10.33 4.31 -19.23
N LEU A 167 -11.29 3.50 -18.75
CA LEU A 167 -12.17 2.72 -19.61
C LEU A 167 -13.05 3.61 -20.49
N ASN A 168 -13.68 4.64 -19.92
CA ASN A 168 -14.54 5.56 -20.67
C ASN A 168 -13.76 6.41 -21.68
N ALA A 169 -12.44 6.55 -21.53
CA ALA A 169 -11.59 7.19 -22.53
C ALA A 169 -11.01 6.20 -23.56
N PHE A 170 -11.07 4.88 -23.30
CA PHE A 170 -10.30 3.85 -23.98
C PHE A 170 -10.43 3.88 -25.52
N TYR A 171 -11.67 3.94 -26.05
CA TYR A 171 -11.92 3.87 -27.49
C TYR A 171 -11.45 5.11 -28.27
N GLY A 172 -11.20 6.23 -27.58
CA GLY A 172 -10.66 7.45 -28.18
C GLY A 172 -9.15 7.63 -28.02
N LEU A 173 -8.47 6.69 -27.34
CA LEU A 173 -7.05 6.80 -27.04
C LEU A 173 -6.18 6.01 -28.03
N GLU A 174 -5.07 6.63 -28.43
CA GLU A 174 -3.98 5.90 -29.06
C GLU A 174 -3.30 4.98 -28.02
N ILE A 175 -2.70 3.88 -28.48
CA ILE A 175 -2.08 2.87 -27.61
C ILE A 175 -0.99 3.49 -26.72
N LYS A 176 -0.27 4.48 -27.25
CA LYS A 176 0.75 5.23 -26.49
C LYS A 176 0.13 5.99 -25.32
N ASP A 177 -0.96 6.72 -25.57
CA ASP A 177 -1.64 7.53 -24.56
C ASP A 177 -2.31 6.64 -23.51
N LEU A 178 -2.78 5.45 -23.91
CA LEU A 178 -3.26 4.43 -23.00
C LEU A 178 -2.18 3.96 -22.01
N ALA A 179 -0.99 3.63 -22.52
CA ALA A 179 0.13 3.21 -21.67
C ALA A 179 0.54 4.30 -20.68
N GLU A 180 0.62 5.56 -21.13
CA GLU A 180 0.91 6.71 -20.28
C GLU A 180 -0.17 6.96 -19.22
N ARG A 181 -1.45 6.73 -19.53
CA ARG A 181 -2.55 6.85 -18.57
C ARG A 181 -2.57 5.75 -17.53
N ILE A 182 -2.21 4.52 -17.90
CA ILE A 182 -2.19 3.39 -16.96
C ILE A 182 -1.00 3.49 -16.01
N ALA A 183 0.20 3.80 -16.52
CA ALA A 183 1.44 3.84 -15.74
C ALA A 183 2.17 5.20 -15.88
N PRO A 184 1.57 6.32 -15.44
CA PRO A 184 2.12 7.67 -15.65
C PRO A 184 3.45 7.90 -14.94
N SER A 185 3.69 7.21 -13.82
CA SER A 185 4.92 7.30 -13.03
C SER A 185 6.05 6.42 -13.57
N GLY A 186 5.80 5.54 -14.55
CA GLY A 186 6.78 4.63 -15.14
C GLY A 186 6.47 3.14 -14.92
N SER A 187 5.78 2.81 -13.83
CA SER A 187 5.24 1.47 -13.60
C SER A 187 4.01 1.51 -12.69
N ARG A 188 3.15 0.50 -12.82
CA ARG A 188 1.99 0.28 -11.97
C ARG A 188 1.70 -1.21 -11.85
N SER A 189 1.51 -1.69 -10.63
CA SER A 189 1.01 -3.04 -10.37
C SER A 189 -0.52 -3.08 -10.24
N TYR A 190 -1.09 -4.23 -10.59
CA TYR A 190 -2.48 -4.57 -10.33
C TYR A 190 -2.58 -6.08 -10.12
N ARG A 191 -3.39 -6.52 -9.17
CA ARG A 191 -3.58 -7.95 -8.92
C ARG A 191 -5.02 -8.29 -8.62
N LYS A 192 -5.43 -9.49 -9.03
CA LYS A 192 -6.70 -10.09 -8.62
C LYS A 192 -6.56 -11.61 -8.57
N GLY A 193 -6.94 -12.20 -7.44
CA GLY A 193 -6.81 -13.65 -7.22
C GLY A 193 -5.38 -14.13 -7.48
N THR A 194 -5.20 -15.01 -8.47
CA THR A 194 -3.90 -15.60 -8.83
C THR A 194 -3.14 -14.87 -9.93
N VAL A 195 -3.60 -13.70 -10.35
CA VAL A 195 -3.00 -12.98 -11.47
C VAL A 195 -2.44 -11.66 -10.99
N PHE A 196 -1.20 -11.40 -11.35
CA PHE A 196 -0.49 -10.17 -11.12
C PHE A 196 -0.11 -9.55 -12.47
N LEU A 197 -0.45 -8.28 -12.65
CA LEU A 197 -0.12 -7.47 -13.81
C LEU A 197 0.84 -6.37 -13.37
N MET A 198 1.89 -6.17 -14.14
CA MET A 198 2.85 -5.08 -13.95
C MET A 198 2.97 -4.31 -15.25
N PHE A 199 2.36 -3.13 -15.26
CA PHE A 199 2.33 -2.23 -16.39
C PHE A 199 3.60 -1.38 -16.41
N TYR A 200 4.22 -1.25 -17.59
CA TYR A 200 5.37 -0.40 -17.84
C TYR A 200 5.10 0.53 -19.03
N SER A 201 6.17 1.16 -19.55
CA SER A 201 6.12 1.94 -20.80
C SER A 201 5.63 1.11 -21.98
N LEU A 202 5.21 1.78 -23.05
CA LEU A 202 4.72 1.13 -24.28
C LEU A 202 5.71 0.08 -24.84
N GLU A 203 7.01 0.39 -24.83
CA GLU A 203 8.07 -0.50 -25.33
C GLU A 203 8.33 -1.68 -24.39
N ALA A 204 8.29 -1.42 -23.08
CA ALA A 204 8.49 -2.43 -22.05
C ALA A 204 7.31 -3.40 -21.96
N GLY A 205 6.09 -2.93 -22.23
CA GLY A 205 4.85 -3.71 -22.24
C GLY A 205 4.29 -3.98 -20.85
N ILE A 206 3.57 -5.08 -20.71
CA ILE A 206 2.90 -5.51 -19.48
C ILE A 206 3.46 -6.88 -19.11
N MET A 207 4.01 -7.02 -17.91
CA MET A 207 4.41 -8.32 -17.39
C MET A 207 3.23 -8.96 -16.67
N VAL A 208 2.95 -10.22 -16.97
CA VAL A 208 1.84 -10.99 -16.42
C VAL A 208 2.41 -12.18 -15.68
N LYS A 209 2.11 -12.30 -14.39
CA LYS A 209 2.39 -13.49 -13.59
C LYS A 209 1.07 -14.13 -13.19
N ILE A 210 0.95 -15.42 -13.49
CA ILE A 210 -0.14 -16.27 -12.97
C ILE A 210 0.49 -17.20 -11.95
N PHE A 211 -0.08 -17.31 -10.76
CA PHE A 211 0.48 -18.18 -9.73
C PHE A 211 0.59 -19.63 -10.22
N GLY A 212 1.78 -20.21 -10.09
CA GLY A 212 2.12 -21.55 -10.59
C GLY A 212 2.70 -21.57 -12.01
N ASP A 213 2.66 -20.47 -12.74
CA ASP A 213 3.22 -20.33 -14.10
C ASP A 213 4.37 -19.31 -14.11
N ASP A 214 5.26 -19.44 -15.12
CA ASP A 214 6.33 -18.48 -15.36
C ASP A 214 5.76 -17.11 -15.82
N PRO A 215 6.40 -15.98 -15.42
CA PRO A 215 6.08 -14.68 -15.96
C PRO A 215 6.09 -14.66 -17.49
N ARG A 216 5.15 -13.91 -18.08
CA ARG A 216 5.12 -13.68 -19.52
C ARG A 216 4.94 -12.20 -19.85
N LYS A 217 5.58 -11.76 -20.92
CA LYS A 217 5.37 -10.43 -21.49
C LYS A 217 4.10 -10.43 -22.36
N MET A 218 3.29 -9.39 -22.19
CA MET A 218 2.12 -9.06 -22.98
C MET A 218 2.29 -7.64 -23.54
N SER A 219 1.90 -7.42 -24.79
CA SER A 219 1.92 -6.09 -25.40
C SER A 219 0.68 -5.28 -25.04
N TYR A 220 0.75 -3.96 -25.14
CA TYR A 220 -0.45 -3.12 -25.03
C TYR A 220 -1.45 -3.38 -26.18
N GLN A 221 -0.99 -3.86 -27.34
CA GLN A 221 -1.88 -4.30 -28.43
C GLN A 221 -2.72 -5.49 -27.98
N GLU A 222 -2.10 -6.55 -27.47
CA GLU A 222 -2.81 -7.73 -26.95
C GLU A 222 -3.75 -7.34 -25.81
N PHE A 223 -3.32 -6.46 -24.89
CA PHE A 223 -4.18 -5.96 -23.82
C PHE A 223 -5.41 -5.19 -24.35
N THR A 224 -5.24 -4.39 -25.40
CA THR A 224 -6.36 -3.69 -26.05
C THR A 224 -7.30 -4.66 -26.77
N GLU A 225 -6.78 -5.73 -27.38
CA GLU A 225 -7.58 -6.78 -28.01
C GLU A 225 -8.42 -7.52 -26.97
N TYR A 226 -7.84 -7.91 -25.82
CA TYR A 226 -8.61 -8.49 -24.72
C TYR A 226 -9.69 -7.52 -24.21
N THR A 227 -9.37 -6.25 -24.09
CA THR A 227 -10.33 -5.22 -23.65
C THR A 227 -11.50 -5.12 -24.62
N LYS A 228 -11.25 -5.05 -25.93
CA LYS A 228 -12.29 -5.02 -26.97
C LYS A 228 -13.11 -6.31 -27.07
N MET A 229 -12.54 -7.44 -26.67
CA MET A 229 -13.31 -8.70 -26.56
C MET A 229 -14.22 -8.74 -25.33
N LEU A 230 -13.89 -7.99 -24.28
CA LEU A 230 -14.67 -7.92 -23.04
C LEU A 230 -15.78 -6.87 -23.11
N PHE A 231 -15.53 -5.77 -23.81
CA PHE A 231 -16.44 -4.63 -23.93
C PHE A 231 -16.71 -4.30 -25.40
N ASP A 232 -17.98 -4.16 -25.76
CA ASP A 232 -18.42 -3.69 -27.07
C ASP A 232 -18.07 -2.20 -27.26
N ASP A 233 -17.92 -1.75 -28.52
CA ASP A 233 -17.41 -0.42 -28.97
C ASP A 233 -18.26 0.81 -28.53
N MET A 234 -18.60 0.93 -27.24
CA MET A 234 -19.47 1.97 -26.70
C MET A 234 -18.63 3.04 -25.99
N ALA A 235 -18.10 4.00 -26.75
CA ALA A 235 -17.04 4.92 -26.32
C ALA A 235 -17.27 5.63 -24.96
N GLU A 236 -18.31 6.45 -24.80
CA GLU A 236 -18.37 7.41 -23.68
C GLU A 236 -19.03 6.88 -22.39
N HIS A 237 -19.66 5.70 -22.44
CA HIS A 237 -20.39 5.10 -21.31
C HIS A 237 -20.14 3.59 -21.17
N THR A 238 -18.96 3.13 -21.60
CA THR A 238 -18.61 1.70 -21.52
C THR A 238 -18.70 1.22 -20.07
N TRP A 239 -18.16 1.97 -19.12
CA TRP A 239 -18.14 1.54 -17.74
C TRP A 239 -19.56 1.43 -17.17
N GLU A 240 -20.40 2.44 -17.38
CA GLU A 240 -21.79 2.45 -16.90
C GLU A 240 -22.62 1.32 -17.49
N HIS A 241 -22.39 0.96 -18.75
CA HIS A 241 -23.12 -0.13 -19.39
C HIS A 241 -22.82 -1.50 -18.79
N TYR A 242 -21.56 -1.76 -18.42
CA TYR A 242 -21.11 -3.08 -17.94
C TYR A 242 -21.09 -3.20 -16.41
N PHE A 243 -20.90 -2.08 -15.70
CA PHE A 243 -20.73 -2.04 -14.24
C PHE A 243 -21.76 -1.17 -13.53
N GLY A 244 -22.50 -0.33 -14.26
CA GLY A 244 -23.55 0.49 -13.68
C GLY A 244 -24.74 -0.36 -13.24
N THR A 245 -25.28 -0.07 -12.05
CA THR A 245 -26.60 -0.56 -11.66
C THR A 245 -27.66 0.08 -12.56
N PRO A 246 -28.71 -0.65 -12.99
CA PRO A 246 -29.81 -0.05 -13.75
C PRO A 246 -30.53 0.97 -12.86
N GLU A 247 -30.15 2.24 -12.95
CA GLU A 247 -31.04 3.32 -12.54
C GLU A 247 -32.25 3.28 -13.45
N LYS A 248 -33.44 3.19 -12.85
CA LYS A 248 -34.71 3.40 -13.56
C LYS A 248 -34.71 4.84 -14.08
N SER A 249 -34.19 5.03 -15.29
CA SER A 249 -34.39 6.24 -16.07
C SER A 249 -35.86 6.27 -16.49
N GLN A 250 -36.61 7.14 -15.81
CA GLN A 250 -37.85 7.67 -16.34
C GLN A 250 -37.54 8.43 -17.63
N SER A 251 -37.99 7.91 -18.75
CA SER A 251 -38.39 8.70 -19.90
C SER A 251 -39.42 7.91 -20.68
N GLU A 252 -40.63 8.44 -20.65
CA GLU A 252 -41.78 8.05 -21.45
C GLU A 252 -41.41 8.01 -22.94
N GLU A 253 -41.85 6.99 -23.66
CA GLU A 253 -42.68 7.18 -24.84
C GLU A 253 -43.43 5.88 -25.17
N THR A 254 -44.74 6.05 -25.27
CA THR A 254 -45.79 5.10 -25.62
C THR A 254 -45.57 4.41 -26.96
N GLU A 255 -45.87 3.11 -27.02
CA GLU A 255 -46.68 2.57 -28.12
C GLU A 255 -47.50 1.35 -27.66
N ASN A 256 -48.76 1.34 -28.08
CA ASN A 256 -49.83 0.48 -27.62
C ASN A 256 -49.75 -0.90 -28.26
N GLU A 257 -49.81 -1.98 -27.47
CA GLU A 257 -50.42 -3.24 -27.93
C GLU A 257 -51.32 -3.83 -26.83
N THR A 258 -52.62 -3.77 -27.14
CA THR A 258 -53.76 -4.45 -26.52
C THR A 258 -53.51 -5.94 -26.30
N PHE A 259 -53.71 -6.42 -25.09
CA PHE A 259 -54.10 -7.80 -24.81
C PHE A 259 -55.34 -7.82 -23.91
N GLU A 260 -56.41 -8.40 -24.42
CA GLU A 260 -57.65 -8.70 -23.71
C GLU A 260 -57.41 -9.76 -22.62
N ASP A 261 -57.80 -9.37 -21.40
CA ASP A 261 -58.61 -10.07 -20.42
C ASP A 261 -58.35 -11.57 -20.08
N CYS A 262 -58.09 -11.81 -18.79
CA CYS A 262 -58.67 -12.92 -18.03
C CYS A 262 -58.63 -12.60 -16.52
N GLU A 263 -59.80 -12.21 -16.01
CA GLU A 263 -60.20 -12.09 -14.61
C GLU A 263 -59.70 -13.23 -13.71
N ILE A 264 -59.19 -12.90 -12.51
CA ILE A 264 -59.53 -13.60 -11.25
C ILE A 264 -59.70 -12.55 -10.13
N LYS A 265 -60.80 -12.72 -9.41
CA LYS A 265 -61.53 -11.79 -8.56
C LYS A 265 -60.85 -11.44 -7.23
N THR A 266 -61.01 -10.18 -6.83
CA THR A 266 -60.82 -9.63 -5.47
C THR A 266 -61.87 -10.14 -4.49
N ASP A 267 -61.43 -10.41 -3.27
CA ASP A 267 -62.20 -10.47 -2.01
C ASP A 267 -61.14 -10.41 -0.88
N GLU A 268 -61.21 -9.67 0.22
CA GLU A 268 -62.19 -8.75 0.81
C GLU A 268 -61.44 -7.73 1.68
N ASN A 269 -62.12 -6.61 1.93
CA ASN A 269 -61.80 -5.60 2.93
C ASN A 269 -61.53 -6.19 4.33
N ILE A 270 -60.42 -5.77 4.96
CA ILE A 270 -60.37 -5.59 6.41
C ILE A 270 -59.80 -4.20 6.68
N VAL A 271 -60.71 -3.28 6.97
CA VAL A 271 -60.45 -2.06 7.71
C VAL A 271 -60.39 -2.47 9.17
N ASP A 272 -59.26 -2.27 9.86
CA ASP A 272 -59.22 -2.26 11.32
C ASP A 272 -58.95 -0.81 11.78
N PRO A 273 -59.74 -0.29 12.73
CA PRO A 273 -59.75 1.10 13.15
C PRO A 273 -58.76 1.32 14.30
N ASP A 274 -58.20 2.53 14.34
CA ASP A 274 -57.52 3.19 15.47
C ASP A 274 -56.17 3.79 15.04
N GLN A 275 -56.22 4.85 14.23
CA GLN A 275 -55.12 5.81 14.17
C GLN A 275 -55.50 7.09 14.90
N ILE A 276 -54.74 7.42 15.94
CA ILE A 276 -54.76 8.72 16.60
C ILE A 276 -54.13 9.75 15.63
N PRO A 277 -54.70 10.94 15.44
CA PRO A 277 -54.17 11.93 14.50
C PRO A 277 -52.72 12.31 14.83
N GLY A 278 -51.81 12.09 13.87
CA GLY A 278 -50.38 12.47 13.97
C GLY A 278 -49.39 11.31 14.08
N GLN A 279 -49.80 10.05 14.02
CA GLN A 279 -48.89 8.91 13.93
C GLN A 279 -48.92 8.25 12.55
N ASP A 280 -47.75 8.13 11.93
CA ASP A 280 -47.55 7.43 10.66
C ASP A 280 -47.62 5.90 10.86
N ASN A 281 -48.03 5.16 9.83
CA ASN A 281 -48.16 3.70 9.94
C ASN A 281 -46.77 3.07 10.09
N ILE A 282 -46.58 2.09 10.98
CA ILE A 282 -45.28 1.43 11.15
C ILE A 282 -44.79 0.70 9.89
N LYS A 283 -45.69 0.40 8.95
CA LYS A 283 -45.33 -0.07 7.60
C LYS A 283 -44.54 0.97 6.79
N ASN A 284 -44.59 2.25 7.17
CA ASN A 284 -43.89 3.36 6.54
C ASN A 284 -42.50 3.64 7.15
N HIS A 285 -42.12 2.95 8.24
CA HIS A 285 -40.83 3.10 8.91
C HIS A 285 -40.14 1.73 9.13
N PRO A 286 -39.55 1.13 8.07
CA PRO A 286 -38.95 -0.20 8.11
C PRO A 286 -37.70 -0.29 9.01
N GLU A 287 -37.06 0.84 9.37
CA GLU A 287 -35.90 0.84 10.27
C GLU A 287 -36.18 0.33 11.69
N TYR A 288 -37.45 0.30 12.12
CA TYR A 288 -37.87 -0.17 13.45
C TYR A 288 -38.41 -1.61 13.46
N MET A 289 -38.44 -2.29 12.31
CA MET A 289 -38.75 -3.72 12.27
C MET A 289 -37.53 -4.55 12.71
N PRO A 290 -37.69 -5.55 13.60
CA PRO A 290 -36.61 -6.48 13.89
C PRO A 290 -36.21 -7.20 12.59
N LYS A 291 -34.91 -7.13 12.26
CA LYS A 291 -34.36 -7.84 11.08
C LYS A 291 -34.79 -9.31 11.16
N PRO A 292 -35.40 -9.88 10.12
CA PRO A 292 -35.80 -11.28 10.14
C PRO A 292 -34.57 -12.15 10.42
N GLU A 293 -34.60 -12.94 11.49
CA GLU A 293 -33.59 -13.98 11.72
C GLU A 293 -33.78 -15.07 10.67
N ILE A 294 -32.98 -14.97 9.61
CA ILE A 294 -32.95 -15.95 8.53
C ILE A 294 -32.32 -17.23 9.09
N ALA A 295 -33.07 -18.33 9.06
CA ALA A 295 -32.55 -19.64 9.45
C ALA A 295 -31.28 -19.97 8.63
N PRO A 296 -30.27 -20.67 9.19
CA PRO A 296 -28.96 -20.86 8.53
C PRO A 296 -29.03 -21.48 7.12
N ALA A 297 -30.11 -22.19 6.79
CA ALA A 297 -30.37 -22.76 5.47
C ALA A 297 -30.82 -21.72 4.40
N GLN A 298 -31.21 -20.52 4.80
CA GLN A 298 -31.72 -19.45 3.93
C GLN A 298 -30.77 -18.25 3.79
N LYS A 299 -29.58 -18.27 4.45
CA LYS A 299 -28.55 -17.23 4.27
C LYS A 299 -28.02 -17.26 2.84
N THR A 300 -28.01 -16.12 2.16
CA THR A 300 -27.36 -15.94 0.85
C THR A 300 -25.84 -16.11 0.96
N GLU A 301 -25.19 -16.51 -0.15
CA GLU A 301 -23.75 -16.76 -0.22
C GLU A 301 -22.92 -15.55 0.26
N GLU A 302 -23.32 -14.33 -0.13
CA GLU A 302 -22.70 -13.06 0.28
C GLU A 302 -22.75 -12.83 1.81
N GLN A 303 -23.85 -13.24 2.46
CA GLN A 303 -23.99 -13.12 3.91
C GLN A 303 -23.12 -14.13 4.66
N LYS A 304 -22.95 -15.34 4.09
CA LYS A 304 -22.01 -16.34 4.63
C LYS A 304 -20.56 -15.88 4.46
N TYR A 305 -20.24 -15.27 3.32
CA TYR A 305 -18.93 -14.69 3.03
C TYR A 305 -18.57 -13.58 4.02
N ASN A 306 -19.48 -12.63 4.26
CA ASN A 306 -19.25 -11.54 5.21
C ASN A 306 -19.06 -12.02 6.65
N GLU A 307 -19.81 -13.04 7.09
CA GLU A 307 -19.61 -13.65 8.42
C GLU A 307 -18.27 -14.39 8.52
N GLN A 308 -17.82 -15.03 7.44
CA GLN A 308 -16.54 -15.74 7.40
C GLN A 308 -15.36 -14.76 7.37
N GLN A 309 -15.46 -13.66 6.61
CA GLN A 309 -14.48 -12.58 6.59
C GLN A 309 -14.35 -11.92 7.97
N ALA A 310 -15.48 -11.60 8.62
CA ALA A 310 -15.47 -11.03 9.97
C ALA A 310 -14.86 -11.99 11.02
N ARG A 311 -14.93 -13.31 10.81
CA ARG A 311 -14.27 -14.30 11.67
C ARG A 311 -12.76 -14.33 11.43
N ILE A 312 -12.34 -14.28 10.18
CA ILE A 312 -10.93 -14.21 9.79
C ILE A 312 -10.31 -12.93 10.33
N ASP A 313 -10.95 -11.78 10.17
CA ASP A 313 -10.45 -10.50 10.67
C ASP A 313 -10.26 -10.51 12.20
N ARG A 314 -11.17 -11.16 12.94
CA ARG A 314 -11.04 -11.34 14.39
C ARG A 314 -9.88 -12.25 14.77
N GLU A 315 -9.67 -13.34 14.04
CA GLU A 315 -8.55 -14.27 14.29
C GLU A 315 -7.20 -13.64 13.92
N THR A 316 -7.13 -12.93 12.80
CA THR A 316 -5.94 -12.21 12.35
C THR A 316 -5.56 -11.11 13.33
N LYS A 317 -6.55 -10.32 13.80
CA LYS A 317 -6.32 -9.30 14.83
C LYS A 317 -5.80 -9.91 16.13
N LYS A 318 -6.30 -11.08 16.52
CA LYS A 318 -5.81 -11.78 17.72
C LYS A 318 -4.37 -12.29 17.56
N LYS A 319 -4.02 -12.83 16.39
CA LYS A 319 -2.65 -13.29 16.08
C LYS A 319 -1.64 -12.14 16.00
N LEU A 320 -2.02 -11.01 15.40
CA LEU A 320 -1.19 -9.80 15.39
C LEU A 320 -0.89 -9.34 16.82
N GLN A 321 -1.91 -9.36 17.68
CA GLN A 321 -1.76 -8.98 19.07
C GLN A 321 -0.85 -9.95 19.84
N GLU A 322 -0.96 -11.26 19.60
CA GLU A 322 -0.06 -12.27 20.17
C GLU A 322 1.39 -12.13 19.67
N GLN A 323 1.59 -11.76 18.40
CA GLN A 323 2.92 -11.48 17.83
C GLN A 323 3.53 -10.20 18.39
N GLU A 324 2.75 -9.11 18.50
CA GLU A 324 3.20 -7.89 19.16
C GLU A 324 3.58 -8.13 20.62
N ASP A 325 2.80 -8.95 21.33
CA ASP A 325 3.10 -9.29 22.73
C ASP A 325 4.33 -10.21 22.83
N GLN A 326 4.59 -11.07 21.85
CA GLN A 326 5.84 -11.85 21.75
C GLN A 326 7.05 -10.97 21.42
N GLU A 327 6.94 -10.03 20.48
CA GLU A 327 8.00 -9.09 20.14
C GLU A 327 8.34 -8.17 21.33
N LYS A 328 7.32 -7.75 22.10
CA LYS A 328 7.52 -7.01 23.38
C LYS A 328 8.17 -7.86 24.46
N MET A 329 8.01 -9.19 24.43
CA MET A 329 8.68 -10.11 25.37
C MET A 329 10.12 -10.45 24.95
N GLU A 330 10.42 -10.47 23.64
CA GLU A 330 11.77 -10.68 23.10
C GLU A 330 12.65 -9.42 23.21
N HIS A 331 12.07 -8.23 23.14
CA HIS A 331 12.75 -6.95 23.36
C HIS A 331 12.44 -6.35 24.74
N LEU A 332 13.21 -6.75 25.75
CA LEU A 332 13.18 -6.11 27.08
C LEU A 332 13.63 -4.63 26.96
N PRO A 333 12.77 -3.64 27.33
CA PRO A 333 12.99 -2.20 27.08
C PRO A 333 13.97 -1.55 28.05
N SER A 334 14.98 -2.27 28.55
CA SER A 334 15.79 -1.82 29.68
C SER A 334 17.13 -1.15 29.33
N ASP A 335 17.57 -1.13 28.06
CA ASP A 335 18.97 -0.73 27.75
C ASP A 335 19.16 0.32 26.63
N GLU A 336 18.10 0.95 26.10
CA GLU A 336 18.30 2.13 25.25
C GLU A 336 18.46 3.42 26.09
N PRO A 337 19.48 4.27 25.83
CA PRO A 337 19.66 5.50 26.57
C PRO A 337 18.52 6.47 26.24
N LYS A 338 17.69 6.79 27.25
CA LYS A 338 16.59 7.75 27.17
C LYS A 338 17.07 9.06 26.54
N LYS A 339 16.51 9.44 25.39
CA LYS A 339 16.88 10.69 24.71
C LYS A 339 15.98 11.81 25.23
N THR A 340 16.58 12.96 25.54
CA THR A 340 15.82 14.18 25.86
C THR A 340 15.80 15.08 24.63
N LYS A 341 14.61 15.40 24.11
CA LYS A 341 14.43 16.27 22.95
C LYS A 341 13.72 17.57 23.33
N GLN A 342 14.12 18.67 22.70
CA GLN A 342 13.59 20.00 22.98
C GLN A 342 12.68 20.48 21.85
N LEU A 343 11.43 20.83 22.17
CA LEU A 343 10.43 21.30 21.22
C LEU A 343 9.93 22.69 21.60
N ARG A 344 9.56 23.48 20.59
CA ARG A 344 8.99 24.82 20.81
C ARG A 344 7.49 24.73 20.94
N MET A 345 6.96 25.36 21.99
CA MET A 345 5.54 25.42 22.31
C MET A 345 5.09 26.88 22.35
N ALA A 346 3.94 27.19 21.75
CA ALA A 346 3.35 28.52 21.86
C ALA A 346 2.82 28.77 23.28
N ALA A 347 2.92 30.02 23.76
CA ALA A 347 2.45 30.42 25.09
C ALA A 347 0.99 30.05 25.40
N SER A 348 0.13 29.98 24.37
CA SER A 348 -1.28 29.58 24.51
C SER A 348 -1.46 28.16 25.03
N TYR A 349 -0.49 27.27 24.82
CA TYR A 349 -0.58 25.86 25.20
C TYR A 349 0.05 25.55 26.56
N TYR A 350 0.83 26.48 27.14
CA TYR A 350 1.59 26.22 28.36
C TYR A 350 0.70 25.80 29.54
N ASP A 351 -0.33 26.58 29.84
CA ASP A 351 -1.22 26.29 30.97
C ASP A 351 -2.09 25.03 30.72
N ASP A 352 -2.45 24.78 29.46
CA ASP A 352 -3.22 23.59 29.07
C ASP A 352 -2.39 22.31 29.20
N VAL A 353 -1.10 22.33 28.84
CA VAL A 353 -0.18 21.19 29.07
C VAL A 353 0.12 21.02 30.54
N LEU A 354 0.42 22.10 31.27
CA LEU A 354 0.78 22.05 32.69
C LEU A 354 -0.37 21.52 33.56
N SER A 355 -1.61 21.92 33.24
CA SER A 355 -2.82 21.43 33.92
C SER A 355 -3.19 19.99 33.54
N GLY A 356 -2.54 19.40 32.54
CA GLY A 356 -2.87 18.09 31.99
C GLY A 356 -4.13 18.07 31.13
N LYS A 357 -4.73 19.23 30.84
CA LYS A 357 -5.85 19.36 29.90
C LYS A 357 -5.44 19.00 28.48
N MET A 358 -4.19 19.30 28.10
CA MET A 358 -3.55 18.83 26.88
C MET A 358 -2.48 17.80 27.24
N SER A 359 -2.85 16.52 27.16
CA SER A 359 -1.99 15.37 27.49
C SER A 359 -1.37 14.72 26.24
N PHE A 360 -1.33 15.44 25.12
CA PHE A 360 -0.78 14.95 23.86
C PHE A 360 -0.06 16.07 23.11
N TRP A 361 0.85 15.67 22.22
CA TRP A 361 1.65 16.54 21.38
C TRP A 361 1.65 16.01 19.95
N PHE A 362 1.57 16.89 18.95
CA PHE A 362 1.58 16.51 17.54
C PHE A 362 2.81 17.11 16.86
N CYS A 363 3.60 16.28 16.19
CA CYS A 363 4.78 16.72 15.45
C CYS A 363 5.17 15.72 14.36
N LYS A 364 6.09 16.11 13.47
CA LYS A 364 6.72 15.18 12.53
C LYS A 364 7.43 14.07 13.28
N ASN A 365 7.32 12.84 12.79
CA ASN A 365 8.02 11.71 13.39
C ASN A 365 9.54 11.90 13.22
N ASP A 366 10.25 11.88 14.34
CA ASP A 366 11.69 12.05 14.42
C ASP A 366 12.33 10.87 15.17
N ASN A 367 11.76 9.66 15.04
CA ASN A 367 12.15 8.46 15.79
C ASN A 367 12.02 8.65 17.30
N PHE A 368 10.80 8.95 17.77
CA PHE A 368 10.49 9.00 19.20
C PHE A 368 10.22 7.59 19.75
N HIS A 369 10.57 7.35 21.01
CA HIS A 369 10.27 6.08 21.70
C HIS A 369 9.45 6.35 22.96
N VAL A 370 8.60 5.40 23.34
CA VAL A 370 7.87 5.45 24.61
C VAL A 370 8.90 5.43 25.76
N GLY A 371 8.80 6.39 26.68
CA GLY A 371 9.76 6.61 27.76
C GLY A 371 10.83 7.67 27.47
N ASP A 372 10.87 8.24 26.26
CA ASP A 372 11.69 9.42 25.96
C ASP A 372 11.18 10.66 26.71
N SER A 373 12.11 11.57 27.04
CA SER A 373 11.80 12.85 27.69
C SER A 373 11.67 13.96 26.65
N LEU A 374 10.63 14.78 26.75
CA LEU A 374 10.43 15.97 25.93
C LEU A 374 10.43 17.24 26.80
N ASP A 375 11.28 18.18 26.43
CA ASP A 375 11.34 19.53 26.98
C ASP A 375 10.53 20.48 26.08
N LEU A 376 9.33 20.86 26.51
CA LEU A 376 8.47 21.81 25.82
C LEU A 376 8.81 23.24 26.27
N MET A 377 9.50 23.99 25.41
CA MET A 377 9.96 25.34 25.68
C MET A 377 8.92 26.37 25.23
N GLU A 378 8.51 27.27 26.11
CA GLU A 378 7.52 28.29 25.77
C GLU A 378 8.13 29.43 24.93
N PHE A 379 7.47 29.75 23.83
CA PHE A 379 7.75 30.89 22.97
C PHE A 379 6.57 31.86 22.90
N LYS A 380 6.86 33.15 23.05
CA LYS A 380 5.92 34.27 22.84
C LYS A 380 6.59 35.31 21.94
N GLU A 381 5.90 35.72 20.86
CA GLU A 381 6.42 36.69 19.88
C GLU A 381 7.81 36.31 19.33
N GLY A 382 8.05 35.02 19.13
CA GLY A 382 9.31 34.48 18.60
C GLY A 382 10.47 34.45 19.60
N ARG A 383 10.26 34.80 20.87
CA ARG A 383 11.28 34.72 21.93
C ARG A 383 10.93 33.65 22.96
N HIS A 384 11.96 32.94 23.42
CA HIS A 384 11.84 32.01 24.54
C HIS A 384 11.57 32.81 25.83
N THR A 385 10.57 32.38 26.60
CA THR A 385 10.15 33.09 27.83
C THR A 385 10.91 32.66 29.07
N GLY A 386 11.73 31.61 28.98
CA GLY A 386 12.41 30.98 30.11
C GLY A 386 11.62 29.82 30.74
N ARG A 387 10.33 29.68 30.42
CA ARG A 387 9.47 28.63 31.00
C ARG A 387 9.50 27.37 30.17
N ASN A 388 9.73 26.23 30.82
CA ASN A 388 9.82 24.92 30.17
C ASN A 388 8.97 23.88 30.92
N ILE A 389 8.37 22.94 30.18
CA ILE A 389 7.68 21.78 30.75
C ILE A 389 8.43 20.52 30.35
N GLN A 390 8.87 19.76 31.35
CA GLN A 390 9.42 18.42 31.19
C GLN A 390 8.29 17.42 31.12
N THR A 391 8.30 16.60 30.10
CA THR A 391 7.29 15.58 29.87
C THR A 391 7.94 14.26 29.46
N GLU A 392 7.22 13.16 29.67
CA GLU A 392 7.62 11.82 29.25
C GLU A 392 6.60 11.29 28.25
N ILE A 393 7.08 10.66 27.16
CA ILE A 393 6.21 10.04 26.16
C ILE A 393 5.67 8.72 26.73
N THR A 394 4.35 8.60 26.80
CA THR A 394 3.66 7.43 27.33
C THR A 394 3.05 6.54 26.24
N TYR A 395 2.79 7.10 25.06
CA TYR A 395 2.25 6.40 23.91
C TYR A 395 2.56 7.19 22.64
N ILE A 396 2.68 6.49 21.51
CA ILE A 396 2.92 7.08 20.20
C ILE A 396 1.87 6.50 19.25
N LEU A 397 1.15 7.39 18.55
CA LEU A 397 0.22 7.04 17.50
C LEU A 397 0.81 7.45 16.15
N GLU A 398 1.04 6.46 15.31
CA GLU A 398 1.52 6.55 13.92
C GLU A 398 0.49 5.86 13.00
N ASP A 399 0.57 6.15 11.70
CA ASP A 399 -0.23 5.47 10.64
C ASP A 399 -1.75 5.46 10.85
N TYR A 400 -2.30 6.50 11.48
CA TYR A 400 -3.75 6.68 11.63
C TYR A 400 -4.34 7.42 10.43
N THR A 401 -5.52 7.00 9.94
CA THR A 401 -6.19 7.56 8.75
C THR A 401 -6.41 9.08 8.79
N GLY A 402 -6.41 9.70 9.98
CA GLY A 402 -6.52 11.15 10.17
C GLY A 402 -5.18 11.91 10.30
N LEU A 403 -4.04 11.23 10.17
CA LEU A 403 -2.70 11.82 10.25
C LEU A 403 -2.12 11.99 8.85
N GLU A 404 -1.49 13.14 8.60
CA GLU A 404 -0.68 13.37 7.41
C GLU A 404 0.57 12.49 7.47
N ASP A 405 1.00 11.97 6.31
CA ASP A 405 2.15 11.07 6.21
C ASP A 405 3.42 11.72 6.81
N GLY A 406 4.13 10.95 7.65
CA GLY A 406 5.29 11.42 8.41
C GLY A 406 4.99 12.25 9.67
N TYR A 407 3.74 12.37 10.12
CA TYR A 407 3.38 12.95 11.41
C TYR A 407 2.94 11.90 12.44
N CYS A 408 3.17 12.22 13.72
CA CYS A 408 2.80 11.37 14.85
C CYS A 408 2.11 12.18 15.96
N ILE A 409 1.29 11.49 16.76
CA ILE A 409 0.74 12.03 18.02
C ILE A 409 1.42 11.31 19.18
N LEU A 410 2.03 12.09 20.07
CA LEU A 410 2.70 11.65 21.27
C LEU A 410 1.79 11.89 22.47
N ALA A 411 1.40 10.86 23.21
CA ALA A 411 0.77 11.06 24.51
C ALA A 411 1.85 11.43 25.52
N ILE A 412 1.72 12.60 26.15
CA ILE A 412 2.74 13.16 27.04
C ILE A 412 2.22 13.22 28.48
N LYS A 413 3.09 12.89 29.42
CA LYS A 413 2.85 13.04 30.85
C LYS A 413 3.82 14.05 31.43
N VAL A 414 3.30 15.06 32.11
CA VAL A 414 4.13 16.08 32.77
C VAL A 414 4.91 15.45 33.93
N THR A 415 6.23 15.61 33.90
CA THR A 415 7.16 15.11 34.92
C THR A 415 7.82 16.24 35.71
N GLY A 416 7.84 17.46 35.17
CA GLY A 416 8.33 18.66 35.85
C GLY A 416 8.04 19.93 35.07
N ALA A 417 8.15 21.09 35.73
CA ALA A 417 8.09 22.40 35.09
C ALA A 417 9.09 23.34 35.75
N ILE A 418 9.80 24.14 34.95
CA ILE A 418 10.82 25.12 35.36
C ILE A 418 10.39 26.51 34.88
#